data_AF-A0A2N2F649-F1
#
_entry.id   AF-A0A2N2F649-F1
#
_cell.length_a   1.000
_cell.length_b   1.000
_cell.length_c   1.000
_cell.angle_alpha   90.00
_cell.angle_beta   90.00
_cell.angle_gamma   90.00
#
_symmetry.space_group_name_H-M   'P 1'
#
loop_
_entity.id
_entity.type
_entity.pdbx_description
1 polymer ?
#
loop_
_entity_poly.entity_id
_entity_poly.type
_entity_poly.pdbx_seq_one_letter_code
_entity_poly.pdbx_strand_id
1 'polypeptide(L)'
;MKSFTLVMKIVLAGCLVVGGALLFKRLSSDPLTQVKCHFDDVLLIINYTHPHYQTIDFLKKIYGKSFSHIVFYGEKPDPRVHTVTHHEGWYGYRSLADALQRYPNFRGYLYTNDDCFLNFWNLVRLDKSKIWLDKPTAHVVLDPTALAPSYWCWWAKECGYKAAQKVYDLLAEKYKKQLQHNCGDSSICYGFSDLVYIPQEYKQEMHALCALCSEQKLFLEIALPMMNASLAPREEWELFNSLVLWGSDRCSRSIQDYTLAHDVIHPLKFSDKKVQAFIEQRVEQAVVALSEFKK
;
A
#
# COMPACT_ATOMS: atom_id res chain seq x y z
N MET A 1 -25.05 66.41 -31.07
CA MET A 1 -23.66 65.98 -30.77
C MET A 1 -23.44 64.62 -31.46
N LYS A 2 -22.33 64.37 -32.18
CA LYS A 2 -21.07 63.74 -31.68
C LYS A 2 -21.35 62.57 -30.72
N SER A 3 -20.98 61.31 -30.97
CA SER A 3 -19.97 60.67 -31.87
C SER A 3 -20.57 59.35 -32.45
N PHE A 4 -20.33 58.87 -33.69
CA PHE A 4 -19.10 58.23 -34.24
C PHE A 4 -18.50 57.17 -33.28
N THR A 5 -18.26 55.89 -33.63
CA THR A 5 -18.26 55.11 -34.91
C THR A 5 -18.57 53.62 -34.53
N LEU A 6 -18.62 52.52 -35.32
CA LEU A 6 -18.19 52.09 -36.68
C LEU A 6 -19.09 50.92 -37.18
N VAL A 7 -18.86 50.37 -38.38
CA VAL A 7 -19.64 49.27 -39.01
C VAL A 7 -18.73 48.23 -39.68
N MET A 8 -19.02 46.93 -39.51
CA MET A 8 -18.75 45.83 -40.48
C MET A 8 -19.75 44.69 -40.19
N LYS A 9 -20.74 44.38 -41.03
CA LYS A 9 -20.76 43.82 -42.41
C LYS A 9 -20.66 42.28 -42.47
N ILE A 10 -21.76 41.72 -42.97
CA ILE A 10 -22.05 40.30 -43.21
C ILE A 10 -21.31 39.77 -44.44
N VAL A 11 -20.91 38.49 -44.43
CA VAL A 11 -21.01 37.59 -45.58
C VAL A 11 -21.55 36.23 -45.10
N LEU A 12 -22.63 35.75 -45.71
CA LEU A 12 -23.06 34.34 -45.66
C LEU A 12 -22.65 33.64 -46.96
N ALA A 13 -22.20 32.39 -46.88
CA ALA A 13 -22.57 31.25 -47.76
C ALA A 13 -21.55 30.10 -47.59
N GLY A 14 -22.00 28.84 -47.72
CA GLY A 14 -21.09 27.70 -47.82
C GLY A 14 -21.52 26.43 -47.08
N CYS A 15 -22.66 25.84 -47.43
CA CYS A 15 -22.97 24.48 -47.00
C CYS A 15 -22.06 23.48 -47.73
N LEU A 16 -21.26 22.72 -46.99
CA LEU A 16 -20.61 21.50 -47.48
C LEU A 16 -20.65 20.43 -46.39
N VAL A 17 -21.74 19.65 -46.38
CA VAL A 17 -21.83 18.43 -45.58
C VAL A 17 -21.03 17.35 -46.32
N VAL A 18 -19.83 17.07 -45.83
CA VAL A 18 -19.00 15.94 -46.26
C VAL A 18 -18.60 15.15 -45.01
N GLY A 19 -18.54 13.82 -45.12
CA GLY A 19 -18.52 12.88 -44.00
C GLY A 19 -17.37 13.04 -43.00
N GLY A 20 -17.52 13.97 -42.06
CA GLY A 20 -16.68 14.13 -40.87
C GLY A 20 -17.21 13.31 -39.71
N ALA A 21 -17.25 11.99 -39.85
CA ALA A 21 -17.57 11.11 -38.74
C ALA A 21 -16.46 11.21 -37.69
N LEU A 22 -16.68 12.03 -36.66
CA LEU A 22 -15.82 12.16 -35.49
C LEU A 22 -15.94 10.91 -34.60
N LEU A 23 -15.54 9.77 -35.17
CA LEU A 23 -14.96 8.69 -34.40
C LEU A 23 -13.70 9.25 -33.73
N PHE A 24 -13.89 9.84 -32.55
CA PHE A 24 -13.08 9.42 -31.42
C PHE A 24 -13.20 7.89 -31.33
N LYS A 25 -12.31 7.19 -32.05
CA LYS A 25 -11.90 5.86 -31.64
C LYS A 25 -11.49 6.04 -30.18
N ARG A 26 -12.30 5.54 -29.25
CA ARG A 26 -11.82 5.18 -27.92
C ARG A 26 -10.60 4.31 -28.19
N LEU A 27 -9.42 4.86 -27.98
CA LEU A 27 -8.21 4.06 -27.96
C LEU A 27 -8.41 3.12 -26.79
N SER A 28 -8.78 1.87 -27.12
CA SER A 28 -8.86 0.79 -26.16
C SER A 28 -7.43 0.44 -25.79
N SER A 29 -6.84 1.28 -24.95
CA SER A 29 -5.60 1.00 -24.26
C SER A 29 -5.73 -0.39 -23.68
N ASP A 30 -4.77 -1.27 -23.97
CA ASP A 30 -4.81 -2.65 -23.51
C ASP A 30 -5.05 -2.68 -21.99
N PRO A 31 -5.81 -3.64 -21.43
CA PRO A 31 -6.14 -3.62 -20.01
C PRO A 31 -4.93 -3.56 -19.09
N LEU A 32 -3.81 -4.21 -19.45
CA LEU A 32 -2.58 -4.12 -18.66
C LEU A 32 -1.97 -2.70 -18.72
N THR A 33 -2.08 -2.03 -19.86
CA THR A 33 -1.77 -0.60 -20.04
C THR A 33 -2.68 0.27 -19.16
N GLN A 34 -3.97 -0.06 -18.99
CA GLN A 34 -4.88 0.67 -18.10
C GLN A 34 -4.51 0.48 -16.62
N VAL A 35 -4.18 -0.75 -16.22
CA VAL A 35 -3.64 -1.06 -14.88
C VAL A 35 -2.31 -0.33 -14.66
N LYS A 36 -1.44 -0.26 -15.68
CA LYS A 36 -0.18 0.48 -15.62
C LYS A 36 -0.39 1.98 -15.42
N CYS A 37 -1.22 2.62 -16.25
CA CYS A 37 -1.57 4.04 -16.08
C CYS A 37 -2.32 4.33 -14.76
N HIS A 38 -2.94 3.33 -14.11
CA HIS A 38 -3.47 3.48 -12.76
C HIS A 38 -2.34 3.55 -11.71
N PHE A 39 -1.19 2.90 -11.91
CA PHE A 39 -0.08 2.85 -10.94
C PHE A 39 1.18 3.64 -11.33
N ASP A 40 1.20 4.31 -12.47
CA ASP A 40 2.31 5.19 -12.89
C ASP A 40 2.54 6.38 -11.93
N ASP A 41 1.53 6.80 -11.16
CA ASP A 41 1.64 7.84 -10.13
C ASP A 41 1.89 7.31 -8.70
N VAL A 42 2.11 5.99 -8.53
CA VAL A 42 2.33 5.33 -7.23
C VAL A 42 3.75 4.78 -7.12
N LEU A 43 4.40 5.01 -5.98
CA LEU A 43 5.66 4.34 -5.63
C LEU A 43 5.37 3.01 -4.92
N LEU A 44 5.83 1.90 -5.50
CA LEU A 44 5.88 0.61 -4.82
C LEU A 44 7.18 0.49 -4.01
N ILE A 45 7.06 0.30 -2.71
CA ILE A 45 8.16 0.16 -1.75
C ILE A 45 8.17 -1.28 -1.25
N ILE A 46 9.20 -2.05 -1.59
CA ILE A 46 9.33 -3.45 -1.18
C ILE A 46 10.43 -3.59 -0.13
N ASN A 47 10.06 -3.99 1.08
CA ASN A 47 10.96 -4.18 2.21
C ASN A 47 11.36 -5.65 2.39
N TYR A 48 12.66 -5.94 2.33
CA TYR A 48 13.21 -7.27 2.58
C TYR A 48 13.40 -7.54 4.06
N THR A 49 12.49 -8.32 4.64
CA THR A 49 12.54 -8.83 6.01
C THR A 49 13.87 -9.54 6.30
N HIS A 50 14.36 -10.32 5.33
CA HIS A 50 15.68 -10.93 5.29
C HIS A 50 16.31 -10.71 3.90
N PRO A 51 17.65 -10.71 3.75
CA PRO A 51 18.35 -10.25 2.53
C PRO A 51 18.27 -11.24 1.34
N HIS A 52 17.07 -11.56 0.87
CA HIS A 52 16.79 -12.45 -0.25
C HIS A 52 16.84 -11.73 -1.61
N TYR A 53 17.84 -10.87 -1.81
CA TYR A 53 17.95 -9.96 -2.97
C TYR A 53 18.12 -10.66 -4.33
N GLN A 54 18.28 -11.99 -4.37
CA GLN A 54 18.17 -12.79 -5.59
C GLN A 54 16.75 -12.82 -6.18
N THR A 55 15.72 -12.33 -5.45
CA THR A 55 14.34 -12.24 -5.96
C THR A 55 14.00 -10.89 -6.61
N ILE A 56 14.88 -9.88 -6.53
CA ILE A 56 14.62 -8.51 -7.03
C ILE A 56 14.20 -8.51 -8.50
N ASP A 57 14.87 -9.28 -9.35
CA ASP A 57 14.63 -9.25 -10.79
C ASP A 57 13.36 -10.04 -11.17
N PHE A 58 12.96 -11.02 -10.36
CA PHE A 58 11.62 -11.63 -10.41
C PHE A 58 10.53 -10.62 -10.00
N LEU A 59 10.72 -9.89 -8.90
CA LEU A 59 9.76 -8.87 -8.46
C LEU A 59 9.61 -7.73 -9.48
N LYS A 60 10.69 -7.33 -10.15
CA LYS A 60 10.65 -6.41 -11.29
C LYS A 60 9.89 -7.00 -12.49
N LYS A 61 10.09 -8.27 -12.83
CA LYS A 61 9.35 -8.97 -13.91
C LYS A 61 7.84 -9.03 -13.63
N ILE A 62 7.44 -9.22 -12.38
CA ILE A 62 6.02 -9.26 -11.98
C ILE A 62 5.44 -7.86 -11.88
N TYR A 63 5.92 -7.03 -10.96
CA TYR A 63 5.29 -5.76 -10.62
C TYR A 63 5.60 -4.63 -11.61
N GLY A 64 6.67 -4.71 -12.41
CA GLY A 64 6.97 -3.73 -13.46
C GLY A 64 5.90 -3.64 -14.57
N LYS A 65 5.07 -4.69 -14.69
CA LYS A 65 3.89 -4.75 -15.56
C LYS A 65 2.84 -3.69 -15.19
N SER A 66 2.76 -3.29 -13.92
CA SER A 66 1.84 -2.28 -13.40
C SER A 66 2.59 -1.05 -12.90
N PHE A 67 3.44 -1.19 -11.89
CA PHE A 67 4.18 -0.09 -11.28
C PHE A 67 5.38 0.33 -12.15
N SER A 68 5.44 1.60 -12.56
CA SER A 68 6.65 2.17 -13.21
C SER A 68 7.75 2.54 -12.21
N HIS A 69 7.40 2.66 -10.92
CA HIS A 69 8.31 3.11 -9.87
C HIS A 69 8.33 2.08 -8.74
N ILE A 70 9.44 1.36 -8.61
CA ILE A 70 9.64 0.31 -7.61
C ILE A 70 10.99 0.52 -6.93
N VAL A 71 11.01 0.59 -5.60
CA VAL A 71 12.20 0.71 -4.77
C VAL A 71 12.28 -0.43 -3.75
N PHE A 72 13.50 -0.88 -3.47
CA PHE A 72 13.77 -2.02 -2.61
C PHE A 72 14.55 -1.58 -1.38
N TYR A 73 14.21 -2.15 -0.22
CA TYR A 73 14.78 -1.82 1.09
C TYR A 73 15.21 -3.08 1.84
N GLY A 74 16.14 -2.97 2.79
CA GLY A 74 16.49 -4.06 3.71
C GLY A 74 17.78 -3.81 4.50
N GLU A 75 18.22 -4.77 5.32
CA GLU A 75 19.31 -4.54 6.31
C GLU A 75 20.74 -4.79 5.80
N LYS A 76 20.95 -5.23 4.55
CA LYS A 76 22.28 -5.54 4.00
C LYS A 76 22.58 -4.72 2.73
N PRO A 77 23.85 -4.39 2.44
CA PRO A 77 24.20 -3.68 1.22
C PRO A 77 23.99 -4.53 -0.05
N ASP A 78 23.25 -3.98 -1.01
CA ASP A 78 23.16 -4.41 -2.41
C ASP A 78 22.98 -3.12 -3.24
N PRO A 79 23.64 -2.92 -4.40
CA PRO A 79 23.54 -1.68 -5.19
C PRO A 79 22.12 -1.37 -5.71
N ARG A 80 21.16 -2.29 -5.56
CA ARG A 80 19.74 -2.15 -5.94
C ARG A 80 18.82 -1.88 -4.74
N VAL A 81 19.36 -1.79 -3.52
CA VAL A 81 18.61 -1.79 -2.25
C VAL A 81 19.04 -0.64 -1.34
N HIS A 82 18.09 0.08 -0.76
CA HIS A 82 18.34 1.08 0.27
C HIS A 82 18.52 0.41 1.63
N THR A 83 19.70 0.56 2.24
CA THR A 83 20.00 -0.04 3.53
C THR A 83 19.30 0.70 4.68
N VAL A 84 18.38 0.02 5.37
CA VAL A 84 17.64 0.53 6.53
C VAL A 84 17.61 -0.53 7.63
N THR A 85 17.98 -0.16 8.86
CA THR A 85 17.96 -1.08 10.01
C THR A 85 16.55 -1.20 10.57
N HIS A 86 15.94 -2.37 10.41
CA HIS A 86 14.57 -2.68 10.84
C HIS A 86 14.44 -3.95 11.70
N HIS A 87 15.54 -4.65 12.00
CA HIS A 87 15.62 -5.88 12.79
C HIS A 87 14.65 -6.97 12.30
N GLU A 88 15.01 -7.66 11.23
CA GLU A 88 14.27 -8.85 10.74
C GLU A 88 12.76 -8.59 10.52
N GLY A 89 12.44 -7.44 9.90
CA GLY A 89 11.09 -6.96 9.67
C GLY A 89 10.39 -6.24 10.83
N TRP A 90 10.87 -6.35 12.09
CA TRP A 90 10.16 -5.86 13.29
C TRP A 90 9.80 -4.36 13.25
N TYR A 91 10.60 -3.56 12.54
CA TYR A 91 10.41 -2.13 12.35
C TYR A 91 10.37 -1.74 10.86
N GLY A 92 9.81 -2.62 10.00
CA GLY A 92 9.83 -2.46 8.53
C GLY A 92 9.26 -1.13 8.01
N TYR A 93 8.35 -0.50 8.76
CA TYR A 93 7.83 0.84 8.50
C TYR A 93 8.91 1.94 8.47
N ARG A 94 10.14 1.69 8.95
CA ARG A 94 11.30 2.58 8.73
C ARG A 94 11.67 2.72 7.25
N SER A 95 11.45 1.68 6.45
CA SER A 95 11.67 1.69 5.00
C SER A 95 10.60 2.50 4.28
N LEU A 96 9.35 2.45 4.75
CA LEU A 96 8.30 3.40 4.35
C LEU A 96 8.73 4.84 4.70
N ALA A 97 9.19 5.09 5.93
CA ALA A 97 9.61 6.43 6.36
C ALA A 97 10.73 7.02 5.49
N ASP A 98 11.79 6.26 5.21
CA ASP A 98 12.87 6.70 4.32
C ASP A 98 12.33 6.97 2.90
N ALA A 99 11.46 6.11 2.36
CA ALA A 99 10.89 6.30 1.04
C ALA A 99 9.99 7.55 0.93
N LEU A 100 9.14 7.83 1.94
CA LEU A 100 8.32 9.04 2.02
C LEU A 100 9.17 10.32 1.96
N GLN A 101 10.37 10.30 2.55
CA GLN A 101 11.31 11.43 2.54
C GLN A 101 12.14 11.49 1.25
N ARG A 102 12.63 10.35 0.76
CA ARG A 102 13.53 10.22 -0.40
C ARG A 102 12.83 10.45 -1.73
N TYR A 103 11.54 10.15 -1.82
CA TYR A 103 10.76 10.16 -3.06
C TYR A 103 9.51 11.03 -2.95
N PRO A 104 9.62 12.36 -2.74
CA PRO A 104 8.51 13.18 -2.26
C PRO A 104 7.37 13.46 -3.25
N ASN A 105 7.45 13.01 -4.51
CA ASN A 105 6.65 13.51 -5.64
C ASN A 105 5.75 12.43 -6.29
N PHE A 106 5.13 11.57 -5.48
CA PHE A 106 4.12 10.59 -5.94
C PHE A 106 2.71 11.00 -5.51
N ARG A 107 1.67 10.37 -6.08
CA ARG A 107 0.29 10.48 -5.58
C ARG A 107 0.09 9.71 -4.28
N GLY A 108 0.83 8.61 -4.11
CA GLY A 108 0.87 7.84 -2.88
C GLY A 108 1.88 6.71 -2.94
N TYR A 109 1.99 5.99 -1.83
CA TYR A 109 3.09 5.09 -1.51
C TYR A 109 2.52 3.75 -1.06
N LEU A 110 2.74 2.69 -1.85
CA LEU A 110 2.34 1.32 -1.52
C LEU A 110 3.54 0.59 -0.92
N TYR A 111 3.56 0.43 0.41
CA TYR A 111 4.59 -0.31 1.13
C TYR A 111 4.19 -1.78 1.30
N THR A 112 5.09 -2.71 1.02
CA THR A 112 4.89 -4.16 1.21
C THR A 112 6.17 -4.89 1.63
N ASN A 113 6.07 -6.04 2.31
CA ASN A 113 7.21 -6.91 2.61
C ASN A 113 7.51 -7.95 1.49
N ASP A 114 8.72 -8.51 1.50
CA ASP A 114 9.26 -9.40 0.45
C ASP A 114 8.67 -10.81 0.37
N ASP A 115 7.61 -11.11 1.12
CA ASP A 115 6.82 -12.34 1.04
C ASP A 115 5.31 -12.10 0.90
N CYS A 116 4.89 -10.87 0.59
CA CYS A 116 3.51 -10.51 0.28
C CYS A 116 3.29 -10.44 -1.23
N PHE A 117 2.43 -11.31 -1.78
CA PHE A 117 2.06 -11.23 -3.19
C PHE A 117 0.84 -10.34 -3.38
N LEU A 118 0.98 -9.31 -4.22
CA LEU A 118 -0.06 -8.35 -4.55
C LEU A 118 -0.73 -8.72 -5.88
N ASN A 119 -2.01 -9.09 -5.82
CA ASN A 119 -2.87 -9.25 -6.99
C ASN A 119 -3.25 -7.86 -7.53
N PHE A 120 -2.26 -7.15 -8.08
CA PHE A 120 -2.31 -5.71 -8.40
C PHE A 120 -3.44 -5.30 -9.36
N TRP A 121 -4.01 -6.24 -10.11
CA TRP A 121 -5.17 -6.01 -10.97
C TRP A 121 -6.48 -5.79 -10.18
N ASN A 122 -6.61 -6.33 -8.96
CA ASN A 122 -7.75 -6.06 -8.09
C ASN A 122 -7.64 -4.68 -7.45
N LEU A 123 -6.42 -4.26 -7.10
CA LEU A 123 -6.13 -3.00 -6.40
C LEU A 123 -6.60 -1.74 -7.15
N VAL A 124 -6.82 -1.80 -8.47
CA VAL A 124 -7.36 -0.66 -9.26
C VAL A 124 -8.78 -0.23 -8.84
N ARG A 125 -9.47 -1.05 -8.04
CA ARG A 125 -10.79 -0.75 -7.45
C ARG A 125 -10.74 0.24 -6.29
N LEU A 126 -9.57 0.41 -5.67
CA LEU A 126 -9.38 1.15 -4.42
C LEU A 126 -9.21 2.65 -4.70
N ASP A 127 -9.79 3.52 -3.86
CA ASP A 127 -9.66 4.95 -4.05
C ASP A 127 -8.27 5.45 -3.61
N LYS A 128 -7.46 5.91 -4.57
CA LYS A 128 -6.11 6.51 -4.34
C LYS A 128 -6.14 7.88 -3.62
N SER A 129 -7.23 8.27 -2.98
CA SER A 129 -7.28 9.33 -1.96
C SER A 129 -7.35 8.78 -0.52
N LYS A 130 -7.66 7.49 -0.35
CA LYS A 130 -7.85 6.85 0.97
C LYS A 130 -6.64 6.05 1.40
N ILE A 131 -6.50 5.81 2.70
CA ILE A 131 -5.46 4.91 3.24
C ILE A 131 -5.89 3.47 2.95
N TRP A 132 -5.08 2.68 2.24
CA TRP A 132 -5.42 1.26 2.00
C TRP A 132 -4.70 0.39 3.03
N LEU A 133 -5.45 -0.46 3.73
CA LEU A 133 -4.92 -1.23 4.84
C LEU A 133 -5.71 -2.51 5.07
N ASP A 134 -5.05 -3.47 5.73
CA ASP A 134 -5.72 -4.64 6.26
C ASP A 134 -6.50 -4.28 7.52
N LYS A 135 -7.74 -4.79 7.60
CA LYS A 135 -8.63 -4.53 8.74
C LYS A 135 -7.92 -4.93 10.05
N PRO A 136 -7.76 -4.02 11.02
CA PRO A 136 -7.10 -4.35 12.29
C PRO A 136 -7.75 -5.56 12.95
N THR A 137 -6.91 -6.48 13.43
CA THR A 137 -7.30 -7.77 14.00
C THR A 137 -8.16 -7.58 15.24
N ALA A 138 -7.76 -6.68 16.13
CA ALA A 138 -8.53 -6.21 17.27
C ALA A 138 -7.97 -4.88 17.80
N HIS A 139 -8.52 -4.41 18.92
CA HIS A 139 -7.94 -3.38 19.77
C HIS A 139 -7.44 -4.00 21.09
N VAL A 140 -6.46 -3.36 21.72
CA VAL A 140 -6.03 -3.65 23.11
C VAL A 140 -6.05 -2.38 23.94
N VAL A 141 -6.47 -2.51 25.20
CA VAL A 141 -6.42 -1.43 26.19
C VAL A 141 -4.98 -1.25 26.66
N LEU A 142 -4.56 0.00 26.79
CA LEU A 142 -3.31 0.40 27.43
C LEU A 142 -3.44 0.36 28.96
N ASP A 143 -3.42 -0.86 29.49
CA ASP A 143 -3.50 -1.15 30.93
C ASP A 143 -2.31 -2.07 31.31
N PRO A 144 -1.45 -1.68 32.28
CA PRO A 144 -0.31 -2.50 32.71
C PRO A 144 -0.70 -3.82 33.38
N THR A 145 -1.97 -3.98 33.76
CA THR A 145 -2.54 -5.22 34.33
C THR A 145 -3.24 -6.10 33.29
N ALA A 146 -3.47 -5.59 32.07
CA ALA A 146 -4.05 -6.38 30.99
C ALA A 146 -3.12 -7.53 30.59
N LEU A 147 -3.63 -8.76 30.70
CA LEU A 147 -2.94 -9.95 30.22
C LEU A 147 -2.67 -9.81 28.71
N ALA A 148 -1.44 -10.14 28.29
CA ALA A 148 -1.14 -10.24 26.87
C ALA A 148 -2.08 -11.24 26.19
N PRO A 149 -2.64 -10.92 25.00
CA PRO A 149 -3.47 -11.87 24.27
C PRO A 149 -2.71 -13.18 24.09
N SER A 150 -3.26 -14.29 24.60
CA SER A 150 -2.52 -15.54 24.85
C SER A 150 -1.89 -16.18 23.61
N TYR A 151 -2.36 -15.78 22.42
CA TYR A 151 -1.88 -16.20 21.11
C TYR A 151 -0.86 -15.24 20.46
N TRP A 152 -0.59 -14.07 21.06
CA TRP A 152 0.16 -12.97 20.44
C TRP A 152 1.28 -12.48 21.35
N CYS A 153 2.40 -13.20 21.35
CA CYS A 153 3.53 -13.00 22.27
C CYS A 153 4.30 -11.68 22.09
N TRP A 154 3.99 -10.89 21.06
CA TRP A 154 4.62 -9.59 20.81
C TRP A 154 4.25 -8.55 21.88
N TRP A 155 3.02 -8.57 22.41
CA TRP A 155 2.55 -7.60 23.41
C TRP A 155 3.37 -7.59 24.70
N ALA A 156 3.84 -8.77 25.13
CA ALA A 156 4.61 -8.94 26.37
C ALA A 156 6.11 -8.58 26.24
N LYS A 157 6.60 -8.26 25.04
CA LYS A 157 7.99 -7.86 24.80
C LYS A 157 8.17 -6.34 24.99
N GLU A 158 9.42 -5.88 25.09
CA GLU A 158 9.73 -4.45 25.18
C GLU A 158 9.21 -3.63 23.97
N CYS A 159 9.12 -4.24 22.79
CA CYS A 159 8.54 -3.66 21.57
C CYS A 159 7.00 -3.72 21.51
N GLY A 160 6.36 -4.33 22.50
CA GLY A 160 4.91 -4.44 22.68
C GLY A 160 4.35 -3.31 23.55
N TYR A 161 3.62 -3.67 24.62
CA TYR A 161 2.93 -2.74 25.53
C TYR A 161 3.81 -1.56 25.97
N LYS A 162 5.05 -1.82 26.40
CA LYS A 162 5.96 -0.79 26.93
C LYS A 162 6.40 0.23 25.89
N ALA A 163 6.49 -0.15 24.61
CA ALA A 163 6.71 0.78 23.51
C ALA A 163 5.41 1.51 23.15
N ALA A 164 4.30 0.78 23.08
CA ALA A 164 3.00 1.31 22.71
C ALA A 164 2.51 2.40 23.67
N GLN A 165 2.66 2.19 24.98
CA GLN A 165 2.36 3.17 26.02
C GLN A 165 3.16 4.47 25.80
N LYS A 166 4.48 4.38 25.58
CA LYS A 166 5.32 5.57 25.35
C LYS A 166 4.95 6.32 24.08
N VAL A 167 4.66 5.60 22.99
CA VAL A 167 4.18 6.20 21.75
C VAL A 167 2.85 6.92 22.01
N TYR A 168 1.90 6.29 22.71
CA TYR A 168 0.63 6.90 23.08
C TYR A 168 0.81 8.13 23.98
N ASP A 169 1.63 8.07 25.03
CA ASP A 169 1.87 9.18 25.94
C ASP A 169 2.42 10.41 25.19
N LEU A 170 3.40 10.19 24.31
CA LEU A 170 4.03 11.22 23.46
C LEU A 170 3.15 11.66 22.27
N LEU A 171 2.08 10.94 21.95
CA LEU A 171 1.24 11.21 20.78
C LEU A 171 0.54 12.57 20.90
N ALA A 172 0.60 13.38 19.83
CA ALA A 172 -0.04 14.70 19.82
C ALA A 172 -1.57 14.59 19.89
N GLU A 173 -2.22 15.57 20.51
CA GLU A 173 -3.64 15.52 20.90
C GLU A 173 -4.61 15.27 19.72
N LYS A 174 -4.31 15.80 18.51
CA LYS A 174 -5.13 15.52 17.31
C LYS A 174 -5.15 14.03 16.95
N TYR A 175 -4.00 13.38 17.08
CA TYR A 175 -3.82 11.96 16.76
C TYR A 175 -4.39 11.06 17.85
N LYS A 176 -4.25 11.44 19.14
CA LYS A 176 -4.90 10.75 20.27
C LYS A 176 -6.40 10.65 20.08
N LYS A 177 -7.06 11.77 19.74
CA LYS A 177 -8.51 11.82 19.52
C LYS A 177 -8.96 10.98 18.32
N GLN A 178 -8.20 11.00 17.22
CA GLN A 178 -8.48 10.16 16.05
C GLN A 178 -8.30 8.66 16.36
N LEU A 179 -7.26 8.32 17.12
CA LEU A 179 -6.98 6.96 17.59
C LEU A 179 -8.07 6.45 18.55
N GLN A 180 -8.52 7.28 19.50
CA GLN A 180 -9.63 6.96 20.42
C GLN A 180 -10.94 6.75 19.66
N HIS A 181 -11.27 7.62 18.70
CA HIS A 181 -12.41 7.44 17.82
C HIS A 181 -12.34 6.13 17.02
N ASN A 182 -11.15 5.75 16.55
CA ASN A 182 -10.94 4.57 15.71
C ASN A 182 -10.74 3.24 16.46
N CYS A 183 -10.30 3.25 17.73
CA CYS A 183 -9.91 2.05 18.48
C CYS A 183 -10.52 1.94 19.89
N GLY A 184 -11.20 2.98 20.39
CA GLY A 184 -11.75 3.06 21.74
C GLY A 184 -10.89 3.87 22.72
N ASP A 185 -11.49 4.32 23.82
CA ASP A 185 -10.79 5.06 24.87
C ASP A 185 -9.63 4.24 25.45
N SER A 186 -8.48 4.92 25.67
CA SER A 186 -7.22 4.32 26.15
C SER A 186 -6.81 3.03 25.41
N SER A 187 -7.20 2.89 24.15
CA SER A 187 -7.02 1.66 23.37
C SER A 187 -6.31 1.94 22.05
N ILE A 188 -5.58 0.94 21.56
CA ILE A 188 -4.88 0.99 20.27
C ILE A 188 -5.30 -0.19 19.40
N CYS A 189 -5.28 0.02 18.08
CA CYS A 189 -5.50 -1.04 17.11
C CYS A 189 -4.19 -1.80 16.82
N TYR A 190 -4.29 -3.10 16.50
CA TYR A 190 -3.16 -3.93 16.07
C TYR A 190 -3.61 -4.97 15.02
N GLY A 191 -2.66 -5.57 14.30
CA GLY A 191 -2.94 -6.64 13.34
C GLY A 191 -1.89 -6.81 12.25
N PHE A 192 -2.25 -7.55 11.20
CA PHE A 192 -1.41 -7.73 10.02
C PHE A 192 -1.00 -6.39 9.42
N SER A 193 0.30 -6.27 9.12
CA SER A 193 0.96 -4.98 8.86
C SER A 193 2.09 -5.09 7.82
N ASP A 194 2.03 -6.11 6.97
CA ASP A 194 3.01 -6.33 5.90
C ASP A 194 2.64 -5.60 4.58
N LEU A 195 1.56 -4.81 4.58
CA LEU A 195 1.09 -3.96 3.48
C LEU A 195 0.38 -2.68 3.97
N VAL A 196 0.61 -1.54 3.31
CA VAL A 196 -0.21 -0.31 3.45
C VAL A 196 -0.07 0.60 2.22
N TYR A 197 -1.13 1.33 1.83
CA TYR A 197 -1.06 2.48 0.92
C TYR A 197 -1.26 3.79 1.67
N ILE A 198 -0.34 4.74 1.47
CA ILE A 198 -0.39 6.08 2.05
C ILE A 198 -0.57 7.12 0.93
N PRO A 199 -1.70 7.84 0.86
CA PRO A 199 -1.86 8.99 -0.02
C PRO A 199 -0.85 10.10 0.31
N GLN A 200 -0.45 10.87 -0.70
CA GLN A 200 0.56 11.94 -0.61
C GLN A 200 0.25 13.01 0.46
N GLU A 201 -1.02 13.27 0.76
CA GLU A 201 -1.43 14.25 1.77
C GLU A 201 -1.10 13.81 3.20
N TYR A 202 -1.18 12.51 3.51
CA TYR A 202 -0.79 11.96 4.81
C TYR A 202 0.71 11.73 4.97
N LYS A 203 1.53 12.05 3.95
CA LYS A 203 2.96 11.73 3.92
C LYS A 203 3.76 12.33 5.08
N GLN A 204 3.51 13.60 5.41
CA GLN A 204 4.30 14.29 6.45
C GLN A 204 3.96 13.75 7.84
N GLU A 205 2.67 13.57 8.11
CA GLU A 205 2.20 12.98 9.35
C GLU A 205 2.61 11.51 9.51
N MET A 206 2.51 10.69 8.46
CA MET A 206 2.98 9.30 8.51
C MET A 206 4.50 9.22 8.72
N HIS A 207 5.29 10.10 8.09
CA HIS A 207 6.74 10.18 8.35
C HIS A 207 7.05 10.51 9.81
N ALA A 208 6.38 11.51 10.38
CA ALA A 208 6.54 11.91 11.78
C ALA A 208 6.09 10.80 12.77
N LEU A 209 4.98 10.12 12.49
CA LEU A 209 4.50 9.00 13.30
C LEU A 209 5.45 7.79 13.20
N CYS A 210 5.97 7.47 12.01
CA CYS A 210 6.98 6.43 11.83
C CYS A 210 8.25 6.74 12.62
N ALA A 211 8.68 8.01 12.69
CA ALA A 211 9.82 8.42 13.50
C ALA A 211 9.58 8.17 15.00
N LEU A 212 8.41 8.58 15.53
CA LEU A 212 8.01 8.35 16.92
C LEU A 212 7.96 6.85 17.28
N CYS A 213 7.30 6.04 16.44
CA CYS A 213 7.22 4.59 16.64
C CYS A 213 8.61 3.93 16.57
N SER A 214 9.44 4.38 15.64
CA SER A 214 10.81 3.91 15.41
C SER A 214 11.73 4.18 16.61
N GLU A 215 11.63 5.36 17.22
CA GLU A 215 12.42 5.74 18.40
C GLU A 215 12.06 4.86 19.61
N GLN A 216 10.77 4.68 19.87
CA GLN A 216 10.28 3.83 20.96
C GLN A 216 10.39 2.32 20.66
N LYS A 217 10.84 1.95 19.45
CA LYS A 217 10.96 0.56 18.97
C LYS A 217 9.64 -0.22 19.04
N LEU A 218 8.55 0.44 18.65
CA LEU A 218 7.23 -0.19 18.56
C LEU A 218 7.20 -1.21 17.41
N PHE A 219 6.73 -2.43 17.68
CA PHE A 219 6.68 -3.51 16.70
C PHE A 219 5.69 -3.24 15.55
N LEU A 220 6.03 -3.67 14.34
CA LEU A 220 5.29 -3.43 13.08
C LEU A 220 3.78 -3.67 13.19
N GLU A 221 3.37 -4.81 13.76
CA GLU A 221 1.95 -5.21 13.93
C GLU A 221 1.15 -4.31 14.89
N ILE A 222 1.81 -3.44 15.67
CA ILE A 222 1.16 -2.37 16.46
C ILE A 222 1.34 -1.03 15.75
N ALA A 223 2.54 -0.75 15.25
CA ALA A 223 2.92 0.54 14.70
C ALA A 223 2.02 0.95 13.52
N LEU A 224 1.96 0.18 12.44
CA LEU A 224 1.17 0.59 11.26
C LEU A 224 -0.33 0.74 11.58
N PRO A 225 -1.00 -0.18 12.29
CA PRO A 225 -2.41 -0.02 12.63
C PRO A 225 -2.68 1.15 13.58
N MET A 226 -1.81 1.39 14.56
CA MET A 226 -1.90 2.56 15.46
C MET A 226 -1.67 3.87 14.71
N MET A 227 -0.72 3.92 13.76
CA MET A 227 -0.44 5.11 12.96
C MET A 227 -1.57 5.40 11.97
N ASN A 228 -2.08 4.41 11.23
CA ASN A 228 -3.23 4.56 10.35
C ASN A 228 -4.47 5.02 11.13
N ALA A 229 -4.74 4.41 12.29
CA ALA A 229 -5.81 4.82 13.19
C ALA A 229 -5.60 6.18 13.86
N SER A 230 -4.38 6.72 13.87
CA SER A 230 -4.07 8.08 14.31
C SER A 230 -4.25 9.13 13.20
N LEU A 231 -4.20 8.73 11.93
CA LEU A 231 -4.16 9.65 10.78
C LEU A 231 -5.55 10.04 10.26
N ALA A 232 -6.44 9.06 10.07
CA ALA A 232 -7.71 9.25 9.37
C ALA A 232 -8.84 8.42 10.00
N PRO A 233 -10.11 8.87 9.95
CA PRO A 233 -11.25 8.09 10.38
C PRO A 233 -11.49 6.88 9.45
N ARG A 234 -12.22 5.87 9.94
CA ARG A 234 -12.45 4.60 9.23
C ARG A 234 -13.12 4.74 7.86
N GLU A 235 -13.88 5.81 7.67
CA GLU A 235 -14.57 6.18 6.44
C GLU A 235 -13.58 6.55 5.32
N GLU A 236 -12.37 6.99 5.66
CA GLU A 236 -11.28 7.30 4.73
C GLU A 236 -10.26 6.15 4.60
N TRP A 237 -10.67 4.93 4.94
CA TRP A 237 -9.91 3.70 4.72
C TRP A 237 -10.53 2.88 3.59
N GLU A 238 -9.69 2.26 2.79
CA GLU A 238 -10.06 1.17 1.89
C GLU A 238 -9.45 -0.14 2.42
N LEU A 239 -10.23 -1.23 2.37
CA LEU A 239 -9.82 -2.50 2.97
C LEU A 239 -9.38 -3.52 1.92
N PHE A 240 -8.23 -4.15 2.16
CA PHE A 240 -7.76 -5.29 1.37
C PHE A 240 -8.53 -6.57 1.73
N ASN A 241 -8.78 -7.41 0.72
CA ASN A 241 -9.28 -8.78 0.87
C ASN A 241 -8.08 -9.74 0.93
N SER A 242 -7.41 -9.83 2.08
CA SER A 242 -6.12 -10.51 2.21
C SER A 242 -6.22 -11.95 2.72
N LEU A 243 -5.53 -12.87 2.05
CA LEU A 243 -5.26 -14.21 2.57
C LEU A 243 -3.98 -14.17 3.42
N VAL A 244 -4.16 -14.01 4.74
CA VAL A 244 -3.06 -13.94 5.71
C VAL A 244 -3.00 -15.21 6.55
N LEU A 245 -1.86 -15.92 6.50
CA LEU A 245 -1.64 -17.19 7.20
C LEU A 245 -0.54 -17.08 8.26
N TRP A 246 -0.75 -17.78 9.38
CA TRP A 246 0.09 -17.72 10.58
C TRP A 246 0.43 -19.11 11.12
N GLY A 247 1.45 -19.19 11.97
CA GLY A 247 1.87 -20.43 12.61
C GLY A 247 2.14 -21.57 11.60
N SER A 248 1.54 -22.73 11.85
CA SER A 248 1.68 -23.95 11.04
C SER A 248 1.09 -23.87 9.63
N ASP A 249 0.07 -23.03 9.39
CA ASP A 249 -0.59 -22.93 8.09
C ASP A 249 0.32 -22.37 6.99
N ARG A 250 1.36 -21.62 7.38
CA ARG A 250 2.33 -20.95 6.48
C ARG A 250 3.10 -21.89 5.55
N CYS A 251 3.21 -23.17 5.89
CA CYS A 251 4.13 -24.09 5.20
C CYS A 251 3.57 -24.71 3.90
N SER A 252 2.27 -24.59 3.63
CA SER A 252 1.64 -25.23 2.46
C SER A 252 0.39 -24.52 1.92
N ARG A 253 -0.37 -23.81 2.77
CA ARG A 253 -1.72 -23.38 2.42
C ARG A 253 -1.81 -22.12 1.55
N SER A 254 -0.79 -21.25 1.55
CA SER A 254 -0.79 -19.99 0.78
C SER A 254 -1.04 -20.15 -0.73
N ILE A 255 -0.70 -21.32 -1.29
CA ILE A 255 -0.98 -21.69 -2.70
C ILE A 255 -2.30 -22.46 -2.84
N GLN A 256 -2.68 -23.25 -1.84
CA GLN A 256 -3.87 -24.12 -1.86
C GLN A 256 -5.16 -23.30 -1.69
N ASP A 257 -5.13 -22.34 -0.77
CA ASP A 257 -6.26 -21.47 -0.44
C ASP A 257 -6.31 -20.21 -1.33
N TYR A 258 -5.41 -20.09 -2.31
CA TYR A 258 -5.34 -18.93 -3.21
C TYR A 258 -6.59 -18.82 -4.10
N THR A 259 -7.10 -17.60 -4.23
CA THR A 259 -8.06 -17.23 -5.29
C THR A 259 -7.59 -15.96 -6.00
N LEU A 260 -8.04 -15.76 -7.24
CA LEU A 260 -7.84 -14.50 -7.98
C LEU A 260 -8.59 -13.31 -7.35
N ALA A 261 -9.47 -13.54 -6.37
CA ALA A 261 -10.30 -12.53 -5.70
C ALA A 261 -9.64 -11.94 -4.44
N HIS A 262 -8.58 -12.55 -3.91
CA HIS A 262 -7.77 -11.91 -2.86
C HIS A 262 -7.01 -10.72 -3.44
N ASP A 263 -6.80 -9.67 -2.67
CA ASP A 263 -5.92 -8.54 -3.04
C ASP A 263 -4.45 -8.86 -2.71
N VAL A 264 -4.23 -9.60 -1.62
CA VAL A 264 -2.94 -9.84 -0.97
C VAL A 264 -2.86 -11.29 -0.51
N ILE A 265 -1.70 -11.92 -0.63
CA ILE A 265 -1.46 -13.26 -0.09
C ILE A 265 -0.13 -13.29 0.67
N HIS A 266 -0.19 -13.70 1.94
CA HIS A 266 0.97 -13.79 2.84
C HIS A 266 0.93 -15.05 3.72
N PRO A 267 2.07 -15.75 3.94
CA PRO A 267 3.37 -15.55 3.31
C PRO A 267 3.51 -16.37 2.03
N LEU A 268 4.22 -15.82 1.04
CA LEU A 268 4.70 -16.51 -0.15
C LEU A 268 6.19 -16.21 -0.32
N LYS A 269 7.05 -17.15 0.08
CA LYS A 269 8.50 -16.97 0.01
C LYS A 269 8.98 -17.04 -1.44
N PHE A 270 9.18 -15.89 -2.08
CA PHE A 270 9.59 -15.76 -3.49
C PHE A 270 10.98 -16.34 -3.81
N SER A 271 11.73 -16.82 -2.81
CA SER A 271 12.95 -17.60 -3.01
C SER A 271 12.68 -19.01 -3.55
N ASP A 272 11.48 -19.58 -3.35
CA ASP A 272 11.08 -20.86 -3.94
C ASP A 272 10.64 -20.68 -5.40
N LYS A 273 11.24 -21.47 -6.30
CA LYS A 273 10.91 -21.47 -7.73
C LYS A 273 9.50 -22.01 -8.04
N LYS A 274 8.91 -22.84 -7.16
CA LYS A 274 7.50 -23.25 -7.26
C LYS A 274 6.56 -22.07 -7.02
N VAL A 275 6.87 -21.24 -6.01
CA VAL A 275 6.14 -19.98 -5.73
C VAL A 275 6.28 -19.01 -6.90
N GLN A 276 7.49 -18.84 -7.45
CA GLN A 276 7.70 -17.98 -8.64
C GLN A 276 6.87 -18.45 -9.85
N ALA A 277 6.93 -19.73 -10.21
CA ALA A 277 6.18 -20.29 -11.34
C ALA A 277 4.66 -20.21 -11.14
N PHE A 278 4.18 -20.42 -9.91
CA PHE A 278 2.77 -20.24 -9.56
C PHE A 278 2.31 -18.80 -9.80
N ILE A 279 3.06 -17.82 -9.28
CA ILE A 279 2.76 -16.38 -9.42
C ILE A 279 2.76 -15.96 -10.89
N GLU A 280 3.75 -16.38 -11.68
CA GLU A 280 3.80 -16.08 -13.11
C GLU A 280 2.55 -16.57 -13.83
N GLN A 281 2.12 -17.82 -13.56
CA GLN A 281 0.89 -18.37 -14.12
C GLN A 281 -0.37 -17.60 -13.68
N ARG A 282 -0.46 -17.15 -12.41
CA ARG A 282 -1.59 -16.33 -11.93
C ARG A 282 -1.65 -14.96 -12.61
N VAL A 283 -0.50 -14.32 -12.79
CA VAL A 283 -0.38 -13.01 -13.47
C VAL A 283 -0.75 -13.14 -14.95
N GLU A 284 -0.33 -14.20 -15.63
CA GLU A 284 -0.73 -14.49 -17.01
C GLU A 284 -2.25 -14.73 -17.12
N GLN A 285 -2.83 -15.51 -16.22
CA GLN A 285 -4.29 -15.73 -16.16
C GLN A 285 -5.06 -14.42 -15.95
N ALA A 286 -4.60 -13.55 -15.05
CA ALA A 286 -5.23 -12.24 -14.82
C ALA A 286 -5.15 -11.33 -16.05
N VAL A 287 -4.00 -11.27 -16.73
CA VAL A 287 -3.81 -10.46 -17.95
C VAL A 287 -4.70 -10.96 -19.10
N VAL A 288 -4.87 -12.28 -19.26
CA VAL A 288 -5.81 -12.85 -20.23
C VAL A 288 -7.26 -12.49 -19.86
N ALA A 289 -7.69 -12.73 -18.62
CA ALA A 289 -9.06 -12.44 -18.19
C ALA A 289 -9.44 -10.96 -18.38
N LEU A 290 -8.56 -10.02 -18.00
CA LEU A 290 -8.74 -8.59 -18.23
C LEU A 290 -8.91 -8.24 -19.72
N SER A 291 -8.29 -9.01 -20.62
CA SER A 291 -8.35 -8.84 -22.07
C SER A 291 -9.64 -9.37 -22.70
N GLU A 292 -10.34 -10.29 -22.02
CA GLU A 292 -11.59 -10.87 -22.50
C GLU A 292 -12.81 -10.02 -22.15
N PHE A 293 -12.78 -9.25 -21.05
CA PHE A 293 -13.80 -8.24 -20.67
C PHE A 293 -13.95 -7.05 -21.66
N LYS A 294 -13.33 -7.11 -22.84
CA LYS A 294 -13.37 -6.07 -23.88
C LYS A 294 -13.96 -6.53 -25.22
N LYS A 295 -14.54 -7.73 -25.27
CA LYS A 295 -15.26 -8.29 -26.44
C LYS A 295 -16.77 -8.24 -26.20
#